data_AF-A0A9D4L0I8-F1
#
_entry.id   AF-A0A9D4L0I8-F1
#
_cell.length_a   1.000
_cell.length_b   1.000
_cell.length_c   1.000
_cell.angle_alpha   90.00
_cell.angle_beta   90.00
_cell.angle_gamma   90.00
#
_symmetry.space_group_name_H-M   'P 1'
#
loop_
_entity.id
_entity.type
_entity.pdbx_description
1 polymer ?
#
loop_
_entity_poly.entity_id
_entity_poly.type
_entity_poly.pdbx_seq_one_letter_code
_entity_poly.pdbx_strand_id
1 'polypeptide(L)'
;MEIVPSFVVFFLLYKATKGFDFDPCVNHTELKIGGSRNEKCKASEIQLDSRKCDQDLPSDWYVTANATLLTDSPIHGNCGADTALWLKDALPGVSEGIANKTICAKEGNNTCSNQFNIQIKNCSTFYVYYLERLSENFTCPTAYCFESTEPCTPPATIIPTASTGVTNIPTVTAATTASTTATSQKLFTTSQYRNISTLGILPEEDKPVKSSLIIPLTISLSTIFILVIVIMVIVLKMNISSPISPLEETAKKR
;
A
#
# COMPACT_ATOMS: atom_id res chain seq x y z
N MET A 1 -21.58 -46.78 -24.19
CA MET A 1 -21.09 -45.39 -24.19
C MET A 1 -21.74 -44.73 -23.00
N GLU A 2 -21.03 -44.68 -21.87
CA GLU A 2 -21.59 -44.12 -20.63
C GLU A 2 -21.68 -42.61 -20.78
N ILE A 3 -22.91 -42.08 -20.75
CA ILE A 3 -23.18 -40.65 -20.81
C ILE A 3 -22.85 -40.12 -19.42
N VAL A 4 -21.63 -39.59 -19.24
CA VAL A 4 -21.28 -38.87 -18.00
C VAL A 4 -22.22 -37.67 -17.89
N PRO A 5 -23.04 -37.55 -16.83
CA PRO A 5 -24.04 -36.51 -16.75
C PRO A 5 -23.38 -35.14 -16.81
N SER A 6 -23.92 -34.25 -17.65
CA SER A 6 -23.41 -32.89 -17.90
C SER A 6 -23.15 -32.10 -16.59
N PHE A 7 -23.89 -32.40 -15.52
CA PHE A 7 -23.66 -31.85 -14.18
C PHE A 7 -22.30 -32.20 -13.57
N VAL A 8 -21.77 -33.41 -13.81
CA VAL A 8 -20.45 -33.83 -13.32
C VAL A 8 -19.36 -33.07 -14.06
N VAL A 9 -19.49 -32.93 -15.38
CA VAL A 9 -18.58 -32.10 -16.19
C VAL A 9 -18.65 -30.64 -15.73
N PHE A 10 -19.86 -30.11 -15.48
CA PHE A 10 -20.04 -28.75 -14.98
C PHE A 10 -19.48 -28.55 -13.57
N PHE A 11 -19.62 -29.51 -12.65
CA PHE A 11 -19.00 -29.47 -11.33
C PHE A 11 -17.48 -29.53 -11.39
N LEU A 12 -16.92 -30.35 -12.28
CA LEU A 12 -15.47 -30.45 -12.49
C LEU A 12 -14.93 -29.16 -13.13
N LEU A 13 -15.65 -28.57 -14.07
CA LEU A 13 -15.30 -27.28 -14.67
C LEU A 13 -15.47 -26.12 -13.67
N TYR A 14 -16.53 -26.13 -12.83
CA TYR A 14 -16.72 -25.16 -11.74
C TYR A 14 -15.60 -25.23 -10.71
N LYS A 15 -15.08 -26.43 -10.41
CA LYS A 15 -13.88 -26.59 -9.57
C LYS A 15 -12.62 -26.10 -10.28
N ALA A 16 -12.49 -26.33 -11.59
CA ALA A 16 -11.35 -25.87 -12.37
C ALA A 16 -11.31 -24.33 -12.57
N THR A 17 -12.46 -23.65 -12.54
CA THR A 17 -12.53 -22.18 -12.66
C THR A 17 -12.47 -21.44 -11.32
N LYS A 18 -12.45 -22.16 -10.19
CA LYS A 18 -12.37 -21.60 -8.83
C LYS A 18 -10.96 -21.20 -8.37
N GLY A 19 -9.92 -21.31 -9.21
CA GLY A 19 -8.57 -21.04 -8.75
C GLY A 19 -7.61 -20.74 -9.88
N PHE A 20 -7.61 -19.49 -10.37
CA PHE A 20 -6.33 -18.86 -10.58
C PHE A 20 -5.85 -18.45 -9.19
N ASP A 21 -5.04 -19.29 -8.56
CA ASP A 21 -4.45 -19.03 -7.25
C ASP A 21 -3.44 -17.91 -7.44
N PHE A 22 -3.88 -16.67 -7.20
CA PHE A 22 -2.98 -15.53 -7.17
C PHE A 22 -2.05 -15.73 -5.98
N ASP A 23 -0.80 -16.13 -6.26
CA ASP A 23 0.21 -16.32 -5.23
C ASP A 23 1.13 -15.09 -5.15
N PRO A 24 1.00 -14.26 -4.09
CA PRO A 24 1.87 -13.11 -3.91
C PRO A 24 3.31 -13.50 -3.62
N CYS A 25 3.63 -14.77 -3.33
CA CYS A 25 5.01 -15.25 -3.25
C CYS A 25 5.69 -15.34 -4.62
N VAL A 26 4.93 -15.29 -5.71
CA VAL A 26 5.43 -15.35 -7.09
C VAL A 26 5.23 -14.01 -7.80
N ASN A 27 4.09 -13.36 -7.55
CA ASN A 27 3.74 -12.08 -8.19
C ASN A 27 3.65 -10.97 -7.15
N HIS A 28 4.72 -10.20 -7.03
CA HIS A 28 4.88 -9.11 -6.06
C HIS A 28 5.80 -8.00 -6.61
N THR A 29 5.70 -6.81 -6.03
CA THR A 29 6.54 -5.65 -6.30
C THR A 29 7.62 -5.51 -5.24
N GLU A 30 8.85 -5.15 -5.62
CA GLU A 30 9.91 -4.88 -4.64
C GLU A 30 9.73 -3.49 -4.02
N LEU A 31 9.63 -3.41 -2.68
CA LEU A 31 9.66 -2.16 -1.94
C LEU A 31 11.04 -1.95 -1.31
N LYS A 32 11.77 -0.95 -1.82
CA LYS A 32 13.07 -0.56 -1.26
C LYS A 32 12.88 0.23 0.02
N ILE A 33 13.04 -0.44 1.16
CA ILE A 33 12.90 0.16 2.49
C ILE A 33 14.01 1.19 2.77
N GLY A 34 15.27 0.78 2.52
CA GLY A 34 16.47 1.56 2.87
C GLY A 34 16.53 1.89 4.37
N GLY A 35 17.56 2.64 4.80
CA GLY A 35 17.68 3.02 6.20
C GLY A 35 16.68 4.08 6.68
N SER A 36 16.04 4.80 5.75
CA SER A 36 15.12 5.90 6.10
C SER A 36 13.83 5.45 6.81
N ARG A 37 13.45 4.18 6.69
CA ARG A 37 12.27 3.57 7.33
C ARG A 37 12.63 2.69 8.53
N ASN A 38 13.91 2.63 8.87
CA ASN A 38 14.45 1.84 9.97
C ASN A 38 13.86 2.31 11.31
N GLU A 39 13.60 1.37 12.21
CA GLU A 39 13.04 1.58 13.53
C GLU A 39 13.85 2.53 14.42
N LYS A 40 15.12 2.79 14.10
CA LYS A 40 16.01 3.74 14.79
C LYS A 40 16.16 5.08 14.08
N CYS A 41 15.66 5.22 12.85
CA CYS A 41 15.82 6.43 12.05
C CYS A 41 14.84 7.51 12.49
N LYS A 42 15.33 8.60 13.08
CA LYS A 42 14.48 9.64 13.67
C LYS A 42 14.07 10.68 12.62
N ALA A 43 12.77 10.97 12.54
CA ALA A 43 12.23 12.03 11.70
C ALA A 43 12.78 13.43 12.07
N SER A 44 13.21 13.64 13.32
CA SER A 44 13.88 14.87 13.74
C SER A 44 15.27 15.08 13.10
N GLU A 45 15.88 14.01 12.59
CA GLU A 45 17.18 14.01 11.92
C GLU A 45 17.03 14.13 10.39
N ILE A 46 15.79 14.22 9.89
CA ILE A 46 15.44 14.28 8.47
C ILE A 46 14.70 15.59 8.19
N GLN A 47 15.01 16.23 7.06
CA GLN A 47 14.27 17.40 6.58
C GLN A 47 12.78 17.06 6.39
N LEU A 48 11.88 18.01 6.70
CA LEU A 48 10.44 17.77 6.72
C LEU A 48 9.90 17.21 5.37
N ASP A 49 10.42 17.71 4.26
CA ASP A 49 10.09 17.29 2.89
C ASP A 49 10.63 15.89 2.51
N SER A 50 11.63 15.42 3.25
CA SER A 50 12.33 14.15 3.03
C SER A 50 11.84 13.04 3.98
N ARG A 51 10.98 13.38 4.95
CA ARG A 51 10.32 12.42 5.82
C ARG A 51 9.44 11.47 5.01
N LYS A 52 9.30 10.25 5.49
CA LYS A 52 8.55 9.20 4.78
C LYS A 52 7.04 9.49 4.82
N CYS A 53 6.40 9.22 3.70
CA CYS A 53 4.99 9.44 3.47
C CYS A 53 4.48 8.33 2.54
N ASP A 54 3.62 7.46 3.05
CA ASP A 54 3.01 6.35 2.27
C ASP A 54 1.62 6.69 1.74
N GLN A 55 1.23 7.96 1.76
CA GLN A 55 -0.01 8.43 1.16
C GLN A 55 -0.04 8.25 -0.37
N ASP A 56 1.13 8.15 -1.01
CA ASP A 56 1.26 7.90 -2.45
C ASP A 56 1.84 6.51 -2.76
N LEU A 57 2.03 5.65 -1.75
CA LEU A 57 2.39 4.25 -1.97
C LEU A 57 1.18 3.54 -2.62
N PRO A 58 1.29 3.00 -3.85
CA PRO A 58 0.18 2.27 -4.46
C PRO A 58 -0.19 1.05 -3.63
N SER A 59 -1.49 0.73 -3.54
CA SER A 59 -1.90 -0.53 -2.91
C SER A 59 -1.45 -1.71 -3.77
N ASP A 60 -0.58 -2.56 -3.25
CA ASP A 60 -0.06 -3.74 -3.96
C ASP A 60 0.56 -4.76 -2.99
N TRP A 61 0.89 -5.94 -3.51
CA TRP A 61 1.72 -6.92 -2.83
C TRP A 61 3.19 -6.55 -2.93
N TYR A 62 3.81 -6.27 -1.80
CA TYR A 62 5.21 -5.90 -1.72
C TYR A 62 6.06 -6.97 -1.05
N VAL A 63 7.22 -7.25 -1.64
CA VAL A 63 8.33 -7.93 -0.97
C VAL A 63 9.37 -6.90 -0.56
N THR A 64 10.00 -7.13 0.57
CA THR A 64 11.13 -6.36 1.08
C THR A 64 12.36 -7.24 1.10
N ALA A 65 13.51 -6.76 0.62
CA ALA A 65 14.70 -7.60 0.46
C ALA A 65 15.26 -8.10 1.81
N ASN A 66 15.57 -7.16 2.72
CA ASN A 66 16.23 -7.44 4.00
C ASN A 66 15.55 -6.70 5.17
N ALA A 67 14.23 -6.62 5.13
CA ALA A 67 13.48 -5.88 6.13
C ALA A 67 12.14 -6.56 6.41
N THR A 68 11.66 -6.47 7.64
CA THR A 68 10.34 -6.97 8.04
C THR A 68 9.56 -5.85 8.68
N LEU A 69 8.23 -5.84 8.53
CA LEU A 69 7.40 -4.91 9.29
C LEU A 69 7.71 -5.05 10.79
N LEU A 70 7.94 -3.91 11.44
CA LEU A 70 8.32 -3.89 12.85
C LEU A 70 7.14 -4.40 13.70
N THR A 71 7.37 -5.44 14.52
CA THR A 71 6.34 -6.05 15.38
C THR A 71 6.27 -5.44 16.78
N ASP A 72 7.27 -4.65 17.15
CA ASP A 72 7.29 -3.90 18.40
C ASP A 72 6.88 -2.46 18.16
N SER A 73 6.18 -1.86 19.13
CA SER A 73 5.77 -0.47 19.02
C SER A 73 7.03 0.43 18.96
N PRO A 74 7.22 1.22 17.90
CA PRO A 74 8.39 2.07 17.78
C PRO A 74 8.30 3.26 18.74
N ILE A 75 9.44 3.92 18.96
CA ILE A 75 9.47 5.23 19.59
C ILE A 75 8.79 6.22 18.64
N HIS A 76 8.01 7.16 19.19
CA HIS A 76 7.39 8.22 18.40
C HIS A 76 8.42 9.02 17.60
N GLY A 77 8.12 9.30 16.33
CA GLY A 77 9.01 10.01 15.44
C GLY A 77 10.17 9.16 14.89
N ASN A 78 10.16 7.84 15.07
CA ASN A 78 11.09 6.93 14.41
C ASN A 78 10.54 6.45 13.05
N CYS A 79 11.30 5.59 12.35
CA CYS A 79 10.96 5.09 11.02
C CYS A 79 10.89 6.19 9.96
N GLY A 80 11.56 7.31 10.22
CA GLY A 80 11.64 8.47 9.34
C GLY A 80 10.33 9.20 9.09
N ALA A 81 9.31 8.97 9.91
CA ALA A 81 8.00 9.63 9.85
C ALA A 81 7.60 10.14 11.24
N ASP A 82 6.66 11.10 11.30
CA ASP A 82 6.12 11.56 12.59
C ASP A 82 5.20 10.48 13.19
N THR A 83 4.39 9.86 12.32
CA THR A 83 3.53 8.71 12.67
C THR A 83 4.06 7.43 12.02
N ALA A 84 4.40 6.44 12.85
CA ALA A 84 4.91 5.15 12.38
C ALA A 84 3.81 4.08 12.39
N LEU A 85 3.60 3.40 11.27
CA LEU A 85 2.67 2.28 11.15
C LEU A 85 3.43 0.98 11.40
N TRP A 86 3.11 0.28 12.49
CA TRP A 86 3.80 -0.92 12.93
C TRP A 86 2.82 -2.10 13.06
N LEU A 87 3.35 -3.31 12.98
CA LEU A 87 2.55 -4.53 13.03
C LEU A 87 2.26 -4.90 14.48
N LYS A 88 1.00 -4.80 14.90
CA LYS A 88 0.58 -5.11 16.27
C LYS A 88 0.57 -6.62 16.54
N ASP A 89 0.20 -7.39 15.52
CA ASP A 89 0.13 -8.85 15.60
C ASP A 89 1.48 -9.49 15.28
N ALA A 90 1.64 -10.77 15.62
CA ALA A 90 2.81 -11.53 15.17
C ALA A 90 2.76 -11.80 13.66
N LEU A 91 3.94 -11.80 13.02
CA LEU A 91 4.10 -12.24 11.64
C LEU A 91 3.55 -13.68 11.46
N PRO A 92 2.90 -13.99 10.33
CA PRO A 92 2.32 -15.32 10.12
C PRO A 92 3.38 -16.41 9.95
N GLY A 93 3.04 -17.63 10.36
CA GLY A 93 3.76 -18.84 9.96
C GLY A 93 3.44 -19.26 8.52
N VAL A 94 4.27 -20.14 7.96
CA VAL A 94 4.12 -20.63 6.56
C VAL A 94 2.75 -21.29 6.31
N SER A 95 2.25 -22.06 7.29
CA SER A 95 0.98 -22.78 7.17
C SER A 95 -0.26 -21.88 7.27
N GLU A 96 -0.12 -20.63 7.70
CA GLU A 96 -1.26 -19.69 7.80
C GLU A 96 -1.72 -19.18 6.43
N GLY A 97 -0.90 -19.29 5.38
CA GLY A 97 -1.22 -18.75 4.07
C GLY A 97 -1.30 -17.21 4.09
N ILE A 98 -2.29 -16.65 3.39
CA ILE A 98 -2.59 -15.21 3.45
C ILE A 98 -3.37 -14.93 4.73
N ALA A 99 -2.73 -14.23 5.68
CA ALA A 99 -3.31 -13.91 6.97
C ALA A 99 -3.60 -12.40 7.08
N ASN A 100 -4.75 -12.05 7.64
CA ASN A 100 -5.06 -10.67 8.01
C ASN A 100 -4.37 -10.33 9.33
N LYS A 101 -3.60 -9.25 9.37
CA LYS A 101 -2.85 -8.79 10.54
C LYS A 101 -3.10 -7.30 10.78
N THR A 102 -3.11 -6.91 12.04
CA THR A 102 -3.45 -5.57 12.50
C THR A 102 -2.22 -4.66 12.48
N ILE A 103 -2.34 -3.53 11.79
CA ILE A 103 -1.41 -2.40 11.85
C ILE A 103 -1.92 -1.38 12.88
N CYS A 104 -1.00 -0.83 13.65
CA CYS A 104 -1.24 0.27 14.59
C CYS A 104 -0.44 1.51 14.18
N ALA A 105 -1.05 2.68 14.35
CA ALA A 105 -0.38 3.96 14.18
C ALA A 105 0.22 4.44 15.52
N LYS A 106 1.53 4.57 15.57
CA LYS A 106 2.26 5.15 16.69
C LYS A 106 2.31 6.68 16.52
N GLU A 107 1.63 7.40 17.41
CA GLU A 107 1.50 8.86 17.35
C GLU A 107 1.57 9.48 18.75
N GLY A 108 2.46 10.45 18.95
CA GLY A 108 2.77 11.02 20.26
C GLY A 108 3.01 9.97 21.33
N ASN A 109 2.28 10.07 22.45
CA ASN A 109 2.34 9.09 23.54
C ASN A 109 1.42 7.88 23.32
N ASN A 110 0.50 7.93 22.34
CA ASN A 110 -0.37 6.81 22.04
C ASN A 110 0.41 5.75 21.23
N THR A 111 0.39 4.50 21.69
CA THR A 111 1.06 3.38 21.01
C THR A 111 0.24 2.86 19.81
N CYS A 112 -1.06 3.13 19.78
CA CYS A 112 -1.97 2.76 18.70
C CYS A 112 -3.12 3.77 18.63
N SER A 113 -2.90 4.94 18.01
CA SER A 113 -3.93 5.98 17.85
C SER A 113 -5.02 5.57 16.86
N ASN A 114 -4.63 4.85 15.81
CA ASN A 114 -5.50 4.27 14.81
C ASN A 114 -5.04 2.85 14.47
N GLN A 115 -5.96 2.00 13.99
CA GLN A 115 -5.65 0.65 13.56
C GLN A 115 -6.45 0.23 12.33
N PHE A 116 -5.85 -0.61 11.51
CA PHE A 116 -6.46 -1.22 10.33
C PHE A 116 -5.79 -2.56 10.04
N ASN A 117 -6.38 -3.36 9.15
CA ASN A 117 -5.82 -4.67 8.81
C ASN A 117 -5.12 -4.61 7.45
N ILE A 118 -4.02 -5.35 7.34
CA ILE A 118 -3.37 -5.67 6.07
C ILE A 118 -3.29 -7.18 5.89
N GLN A 119 -2.99 -7.62 4.67
CA GLN A 119 -2.74 -9.03 4.39
C GLN A 119 -1.23 -9.31 4.36
N ILE A 120 -0.80 -10.41 4.98
CA ILE A 120 0.60 -10.84 5.01
C ILE A 120 0.65 -12.33 4.71
N LYS A 121 1.62 -12.75 3.88
CA LYS A 121 1.92 -14.17 3.65
C LYS A 121 3.40 -14.44 3.92
N ASN A 122 3.68 -15.56 4.58
CA ASN A 122 5.02 -16.07 4.78
C ASN A 122 5.38 -17.04 3.64
N CYS A 123 6.33 -16.66 2.81
CA CYS A 123 6.82 -17.41 1.66
C CYS A 123 8.01 -18.31 2.01
N SER A 124 8.11 -18.74 3.28
CA SER A 124 9.20 -19.49 3.89
C SER A 124 10.49 -18.71 4.11
N THR A 125 11.03 -18.07 3.07
CA THR A 125 12.32 -17.34 3.15
C THR A 125 12.16 -15.82 3.25
N PHE A 126 10.99 -15.31 2.91
CA PHE A 126 10.63 -13.89 2.98
C PHE A 126 9.14 -13.74 3.25
N TYR A 127 8.72 -12.52 3.56
CA TYR A 127 7.33 -12.14 3.71
C TYR A 127 6.89 -11.25 2.55
N VAL A 128 5.62 -11.36 2.20
CA VAL A 128 4.96 -10.44 1.28
C VAL A 128 3.79 -9.77 1.98
N TYR A 129 3.65 -8.48 1.75
CA TYR A 129 2.73 -7.60 2.46
C TYR A 129 1.83 -6.92 1.44
N TYR A 130 0.53 -7.05 1.60
CA TYR A 130 -0.41 -6.20 0.88
C TYR A 130 -0.48 -4.86 1.61
N LEU A 131 0.35 -3.91 1.20
CA LEU A 131 0.39 -2.59 1.80
C LEU A 131 -0.64 -1.71 1.11
N GLU A 132 -1.48 -1.04 1.89
CA GLU A 132 -2.50 -0.15 1.36
C GLU A 132 -1.95 1.27 1.24
N ARG A 133 -2.35 1.95 0.17
CA ARG A 133 -2.26 3.41 0.07
C ARG A 133 -2.96 4.03 1.26
N LEU A 134 -2.25 4.86 2.01
CA LEU A 134 -2.84 5.55 3.15
C LEU A 134 -3.85 6.58 2.66
N SER A 135 -5.12 6.40 3.03
CA SER A 135 -6.23 7.29 2.67
C SER A 135 -6.39 8.44 3.67
N GLU A 136 -7.49 9.21 3.56
CA GLU A 136 -7.80 10.45 4.29
C GLU A 136 -7.59 10.42 5.82
N ASN A 137 -7.54 9.24 6.44
CA ASN A 137 -7.32 9.08 7.88
C ASN A 137 -5.86 9.27 8.32
N PHE A 138 -4.91 9.30 7.39
CA PHE A 138 -3.49 9.48 7.70
C PHE A 138 -2.98 10.75 7.04
N THR A 139 -2.39 11.63 7.86
CA THR A 139 -1.72 12.85 7.38
C THR A 139 -0.22 12.62 7.32
N CYS A 140 0.41 13.03 6.23
CA CYS A 140 1.86 12.94 6.15
C CYS A 140 2.56 13.95 7.07
N PRO A 141 3.71 13.56 7.69
CA PRO A 141 4.50 12.34 7.43
C PRO A 141 4.02 11.10 8.22
N THR A 142 3.47 10.11 7.51
CA THR A 142 3.05 8.81 8.05
C THR A 142 3.58 7.70 7.14
N ALA A 143 4.19 6.66 7.73
CA ALA A 143 4.79 5.58 6.96
C ALA A 143 4.80 4.23 7.68
N TYR A 144 4.77 3.14 6.92
CA TYR A 144 5.07 1.78 7.38
C TYR A 144 6.50 1.69 7.90
N CYS A 145 6.63 1.19 9.12
CA CYS A 145 7.88 1.03 9.82
C CYS A 145 8.43 -0.39 9.65
N PHE A 146 9.73 -0.48 9.37
CA PHE A 146 10.39 -1.74 9.13
C PHE A 146 11.62 -1.87 10.03
N GLU A 147 11.81 -3.07 10.54
CA GLU A 147 13.10 -3.51 11.06
C GLU A 147 14.03 -3.77 9.87
N SER A 148 15.18 -3.08 9.82
CA SER A 148 16.17 -3.26 8.76
C SER A 148 17.59 -3.12 9.31
N THR A 149 18.58 -3.60 8.57
CA THR A 149 20.00 -3.46 8.96
C THR A 149 20.67 -2.24 8.34
N GLU A 150 20.00 -1.58 7.39
CA GLU A 150 20.51 -0.40 6.70
C GLU A 150 20.56 0.81 7.64
N PRO A 151 21.71 1.52 7.75
CA PRO A 151 21.82 2.67 8.63
C PRO A 151 20.92 3.80 8.14
N CYS A 152 20.37 4.58 9.08
CA CYS A 152 19.65 5.80 8.76
C CYS A 152 20.57 6.75 7.97
N THR A 153 20.38 6.81 6.66
CA THR A 153 21.02 7.77 5.75
C THR A 153 19.96 8.76 5.30
N PRO A 154 19.74 9.85 6.04
CA PRO A 154 18.97 10.97 5.51
C PRO A 154 19.57 11.39 4.17
N PRO A 155 18.77 11.82 3.18
CA PRO A 155 19.31 12.49 2.01
C PRO A 155 20.27 13.58 2.50
N ALA A 156 21.53 13.52 2.07
CA ALA A 156 22.54 14.49 2.43
C ALA A 156 22.23 15.82 1.71
N THR A 157 21.26 16.56 2.20
CA THR A 157 21.12 17.96 1.87
C THR A 157 22.01 18.70 2.85
N ILE A 158 23.07 19.31 2.30
CA ILE A 158 23.98 20.27 2.92
C ILE A 158 23.27 21.08 4.01
N ILE A 159 23.31 20.60 5.24
CA ILE A 159 23.13 21.48 6.38
C ILE A 159 24.32 22.43 6.24
N PRO A 160 24.15 23.77 6.19
CA PRO A 160 25.27 24.64 6.47
C PRO A 160 25.69 24.27 7.88
N THR A 161 26.68 23.37 7.96
CA THR A 161 27.37 23.06 9.19
C THR A 161 27.76 24.43 9.69
N ALA A 162 27.29 24.80 10.88
CA ALA A 162 27.81 25.95 11.58
C ALA A 162 29.31 25.67 11.70
N SER A 163 30.07 26.17 10.72
CA SER A 163 31.51 26.16 10.73
C SER A 163 31.84 27.03 11.93
N THR A 164 32.28 26.38 13.00
CA THR A 164 33.14 27.00 14.00
C THR A 164 34.45 27.36 13.31
N GLY A 165 34.37 28.34 12.40
CA GLY A 165 35.50 29.10 11.94
C GLY A 165 35.97 29.92 13.12
N VAL A 166 36.95 29.38 13.84
CA VAL A 166 37.80 30.14 14.77
C VAL A 166 38.53 31.17 13.93
N THR A 167 37.95 32.35 13.76
CA THR A 167 38.67 33.52 13.27
C THR A 167 39.45 34.10 14.45
N ASN A 168 40.74 33.80 14.46
CA ASN A 168 41.71 34.50 15.29
C ASN A 168 41.66 36.00 14.93
N ILE A 169 41.07 36.80 15.82
CA ILE A 169 41.17 38.27 15.78
C ILE A 169 42.26 38.67 16.80
N PRO A 170 43.28 39.43 16.38
CA PRO A 170 44.33 39.86 17.28
C PRO A 170 43.84 40.93 18.25
N THR A 171 44.40 40.82 19.45
CA THR A 171 44.32 41.66 20.63
C THR A 171 44.34 43.17 20.35
N VAL A 172 43.33 43.89 20.85
CA VAL A 172 43.50 45.29 21.28
C VAL A 172 42.88 45.44 22.67
N THR A 173 43.76 45.69 23.62
CA THR A 173 43.51 46.00 25.03
C THR A 173 42.85 47.37 25.16
N ALA A 174 41.70 47.45 25.85
CA ALA A 174 41.33 48.64 26.63
C ALA A 174 40.28 48.27 27.68
N ALA A 175 40.66 48.42 28.95
CA ALA A 175 39.80 48.32 30.12
C ALA A 175 38.84 49.53 30.20
N THR A 176 37.70 49.41 30.87
CA THR A 176 37.46 49.82 32.29
C THR A 176 35.95 49.88 32.61
N THR A 177 35.59 49.36 33.81
CA THR A 177 34.49 49.73 34.74
C THR A 177 33.00 49.42 34.48
N ALA A 178 32.55 48.35 35.18
CA ALA A 178 31.57 48.31 36.29
C ALA A 178 30.05 48.59 36.12
N SER A 179 29.29 47.56 36.55
CA SER A 179 28.07 47.55 37.41
C SER A 179 26.71 48.02 36.85
N THR A 180 25.73 47.11 36.75
CA THR A 180 24.63 46.93 37.74
C THR A 180 23.57 45.88 37.32
N THR A 181 23.21 45.05 38.32
CA THR A 181 21.87 44.56 38.73
C THR A 181 20.96 43.72 37.81
N ALA A 182 20.50 42.63 38.41
CA ALA A 182 19.54 41.59 38.00
C ALA A 182 18.22 42.06 37.36
N THR A 183 17.59 41.18 36.56
CA THR A 183 16.23 40.63 36.81
C THR A 183 15.85 39.59 35.75
N SER A 184 15.33 38.46 36.21
CA SER A 184 14.71 37.37 35.43
C SER A 184 13.42 37.83 34.77
N GLN A 185 13.26 37.67 33.45
CA GLN A 185 11.93 37.56 32.82
C GLN A 185 11.92 36.56 31.65
N LYS A 186 11.06 35.55 31.84
CA LYS A 186 10.55 34.57 30.88
C LYS A 186 9.74 35.30 29.80
N LEU A 187 10.14 35.18 28.54
CA LEU A 187 9.33 35.69 27.42
C LEU A 187 8.67 34.52 26.67
N PHE A 188 7.38 34.36 26.94
CA PHE A 188 6.45 33.72 26.01
C PHE A 188 6.30 34.63 24.80
N THR A 189 6.56 34.12 23.61
CA THR A 189 6.13 34.78 22.36
C THR A 189 5.21 33.83 21.60
N THR A 190 3.93 34.16 21.65
CA THR A 190 2.87 33.75 20.73
C THR A 190 3.23 34.18 19.31
N SER A 191 3.48 33.22 18.41
CA SER A 191 3.54 33.49 16.97
C SER A 191 2.13 33.41 16.41
N GLN A 192 1.58 34.57 16.10
CA GLN A 192 0.29 34.73 15.41
C GLN A 192 0.38 34.19 13.98
N TYR A 193 -0.56 33.31 13.63
CA TYR A 193 -0.90 32.99 12.24
C TYR A 193 -1.40 34.26 11.54
N ARG A 194 -0.72 34.67 10.47
CA ARG A 194 -1.30 35.62 9.50
C ARG A 194 -2.00 34.82 8.40
N ASN A 195 -3.33 34.95 8.36
CA ASN A 195 -4.11 34.68 7.16
C ASN A 195 -3.90 35.85 6.19
N ILE A 196 -3.35 35.59 5.00
CA ILE A 196 -3.36 36.55 3.90
C ILE A 196 -4.05 35.90 2.72
N SER A 197 -5.27 36.36 2.48
CA SER A 197 -6.00 36.22 1.23
C SER A 197 -5.23 36.96 0.14
N THR A 198 -4.79 36.24 -0.89
CA THR A 198 -4.35 36.86 -2.14
C THR A 198 -4.95 36.08 -3.30
N LEU A 199 -5.90 36.73 -3.97
CA LEU A 199 -6.41 36.34 -5.28
C LEU A 199 -5.27 36.47 -6.30
N GLY A 200 -4.86 35.36 -6.88
CA GLY A 200 -3.97 35.29 -8.03
C GLY A 200 -4.51 34.26 -9.02
N ILE A 201 -5.18 34.76 -10.06
CA ILE A 201 -5.66 34.00 -11.22
C ILE A 201 -4.52 33.93 -12.23
N LEU A 202 -4.05 32.73 -12.59
CA LEU A 202 -3.25 32.42 -13.79
C LEU A 202 -3.32 30.89 -14.06
N PRO A 203 -3.03 30.43 -15.30
CA PRO A 203 -4.04 29.85 -16.18
C PRO A 203 -4.15 28.32 -16.12
N GLU A 204 -5.30 27.85 -16.57
CA GLU A 204 -5.68 26.46 -16.77
C GLU A 204 -4.85 25.83 -17.90
N GLU A 205 -4.06 24.80 -17.57
CA GLU A 205 -3.46 23.92 -18.57
C GLU A 205 -4.53 22.92 -19.03
N ASP A 206 -5.09 23.20 -20.21
CA ASP A 206 -5.97 22.33 -20.98
C ASP A 206 -5.29 20.97 -21.23
N LYS A 207 -5.68 19.95 -20.44
CA LYS A 207 -5.42 18.56 -20.82
C LYS A 207 -6.43 18.15 -21.89
N PRO A 208 -5.99 17.50 -22.97
CA PRO A 208 -6.90 17.07 -24.04
C PRO A 208 -7.92 16.08 -23.47
N VAL A 209 -9.20 16.50 -23.49
CA VAL A 209 -10.33 15.60 -23.30
C VAL A 209 -10.31 14.60 -24.45
N LYS A 210 -9.74 13.42 -24.19
CA LYS A 210 -9.82 12.30 -25.10
C LYS A 210 -11.25 11.77 -25.04
N SER A 211 -12.08 12.36 -25.90
CA SER A 211 -13.36 11.79 -26.30
C SER A 211 -13.11 10.38 -26.80
N SER A 212 -13.52 9.41 -26.01
CA SER A 212 -13.66 8.03 -26.41
C SER A 212 -14.86 7.51 -25.65
N LEU A 213 -16.03 7.76 -26.24
CA LEU A 213 -17.25 7.03 -25.95
C LEU A 213 -17.00 5.57 -26.34
N ILE A 214 -16.33 4.84 -25.47
CA ILE A 214 -16.25 3.38 -25.51
C ILE A 214 -17.36 2.95 -24.56
N ILE A 215 -18.50 2.56 -25.13
CA ILE A 215 -19.55 1.84 -24.40
C ILE A 215 -18.87 0.56 -23.89
N PRO A 216 -18.66 0.37 -22.58
CA PRO A 216 -18.16 -0.89 -22.11
C PRO A 216 -19.26 -1.91 -22.36
N LEU A 217 -19.04 -2.83 -23.30
CA LEU A 217 -19.83 -4.05 -23.41
C LEU A 217 -19.44 -4.96 -22.23
N THR A 218 -19.63 -4.49 -20.99
CA THR A 218 -19.53 -5.31 -19.79
C THR A 218 -20.83 -6.09 -19.70
N ILE A 219 -20.94 -7.12 -20.52
CA ILE A 219 -21.92 -8.17 -20.29
C ILE A 219 -21.47 -8.81 -18.99
N SER A 220 -22.13 -8.45 -17.88
CA SER A 220 -21.90 -9.04 -16.56
C SER A 220 -21.76 -10.56 -16.71
N LEU A 221 -20.82 -11.20 -15.99
CA LEU A 221 -20.68 -12.66 -16.06
C LEU A 221 -22.03 -13.37 -15.81
N SER A 222 -22.93 -12.74 -15.05
CA SER A 222 -24.31 -13.16 -14.87
C SER A 222 -25.10 -13.22 -16.19
N THR A 223 -25.01 -12.20 -17.05
CA THR A 223 -25.76 -12.16 -18.31
C THR A 223 -25.17 -13.09 -19.37
N ILE A 224 -23.84 -13.30 -19.41
CA ILE A 224 -23.23 -14.35 -20.24
C ILE A 224 -23.68 -15.73 -19.76
N PHE A 225 -23.68 -15.96 -18.44
CA PHE A 225 -24.09 -17.23 -17.86
C PHE A 225 -25.55 -17.58 -18.15
N ILE A 226 -26.45 -16.60 -18.04
CA ILE A 226 -27.87 -16.75 -18.40
C ILE A 226 -28.01 -17.07 -19.89
N LEU A 227 -27.29 -16.37 -20.77
CA LEU A 227 -27.35 -16.62 -22.21
C LEU A 227 -26.89 -18.04 -22.57
N VAL A 228 -25.81 -18.52 -21.94
CA VAL A 228 -25.29 -19.88 -22.14
C VAL A 228 -26.30 -20.94 -21.68
N ILE A 229 -26.95 -20.74 -20.53
CA ILE A 229 -28.01 -21.64 -20.05
C ILE A 229 -29.20 -21.69 -21.01
N VAL A 230 -29.65 -20.55 -21.51
CA VAL A 230 -30.77 -20.47 -22.47
C VAL A 230 -30.43 -21.21 -23.76
N ILE A 231 -29.22 -21.00 -24.31
CA ILE A 231 -28.76 -21.71 -25.51
C ILE A 231 -28.70 -23.22 -25.27
N MET A 232 -28.19 -23.67 -24.13
CA MET A 232 -28.13 -25.10 -23.79
C MET A 232 -29.52 -25.75 -23.71
N VAL A 233 -30.50 -25.07 -23.12
CA VAL A 233 -31.89 -25.55 -23.07
C VAL A 233 -32.50 -25.65 -24.47
N ILE A 234 -32.22 -24.68 -25.34
CA ILE A 234 -32.68 -24.69 -26.73
C ILE A 234 -32.07 -25.88 -27.49
N VAL A 235 -30.76 -26.10 -27.39
CA VAL A 235 -30.06 -27.21 -28.06
C VAL A 235 -30.58 -28.57 -27.57
N LEU A 236 -30.82 -28.72 -26.26
CA LEU A 236 -31.44 -29.94 -25.70
C LEU A 236 -32.83 -30.19 -26.28
N LYS A 237 -33.65 -29.15 -26.40
CA LYS A 237 -35.01 -29.26 -26.95
C LYS A 237 -35.00 -29.59 -28.45
N MET A 238 -34.03 -29.07 -29.19
CA MET A 238 -33.83 -29.40 -30.60
C MET A 238 -33.35 -30.84 -30.80
N ASN A 239 -32.48 -31.36 -29.92
CA ASN A 239 -31.95 -32.72 -30.04
C ASN A 239 -32.99 -33.82 -29.71
N ILE A 240 -33.99 -33.52 -28.88
CA ILE A 240 -35.09 -34.44 -28.55
C ILE A 240 -36.13 -34.52 -29.69
N SER A 241 -36.13 -33.55 -30.61
CA SER A 241 -37.16 -33.42 -31.64
C SER A 241 -36.80 -34.08 -32.99
N SER A 242 -35.67 -34.79 -33.10
CA SER A 242 -35.31 -35.45 -34.37
C SER A 242 -36.22 -36.67 -34.62
N PRO A 243 -37.04 -36.68 -35.68
CA PRO A 243 -37.89 -37.83 -36.00
C PRO A 243 -37.03 -38.98 -36.51
N ILE A 244 -37.15 -40.15 -35.88
CA ILE A 244 -36.62 -41.42 -36.38
C ILE A 244 -37.33 -41.70 -37.72
N SER A 245 -36.61 -41.60 -38.84
CA SER A 245 -37.12 -42.04 -40.15
C SER A 245 -37.34 -43.56 -40.14
N PRO A 246 -38.50 -44.09 -40.59
CA PRO A 246 -38.69 -45.53 -40.70
C PRO A 246 -37.77 -46.11 -41.79
N LEU A 247 -36.98 -47.11 -41.43
CA LEU A 247 -36.21 -47.91 -42.38
C LEU A 247 -37.17 -48.64 -43.33
N GLU A 248 -36.99 -48.39 -44.61
CA GLU A 248 -37.61 -49.07 -45.74
C GLU A 248 -37.21 -50.57 -45.74
N GLU A 249 -38.16 -51.46 -45.49
CA GLU A 249 -38.00 -52.90 -45.69
C GLU A 249 -38.54 -53.29 -47.08
N THR A 250 -37.67 -53.24 -48.09
CA THR A 250 -37.94 -53.77 -49.44
C THR A 250 -36.93 -54.85 -49.82
N ALA A 251 -37.07 -56.05 -49.24
CA ALA A 251 -36.59 -57.34 -49.78
C ALA A 251 -37.25 -58.46 -48.94
N LYS A 252 -37.95 -59.48 -49.44
CA LYS A 252 -37.54 -60.39 -50.51
C LYS A 252 -38.71 -61.33 -50.89
N LYS A 253 -39.02 -61.28 -52.17
CA LYS A 253 -39.67 -62.27 -53.06
C LYS A 253 -39.27 -63.73 -52.77
N ARG A 254 -40.22 -64.63 -52.44
CA ARG A 254 -40.59 -65.84 -53.22
C ARG A 254 -41.70 -66.63 -52.52
#